data_AF-A0A6A7YAN6-F1
#
_entry.id   AF-A0A6A7YAN6-F1
#
_cell.length_a   1.000
_cell.length_b   1.000
_cell.length_c   1.000
_cell.angle_alpha   90.00
_cell.angle_beta   90.00
_cell.angle_gamma   90.00
#
_symmetry.space_group_name_H-M   'P 1'
#
loop_
_entity.id
_entity.type
_entity.pdbx_description
1 polymer ?
#
loop_
_entity_poly.entity_id
_entity_poly.type
_entity_poly.pdbx_seq_one_letter_code
_entity_poly.pdbx_strand_id
1 'polypeptide(L)' 'MIGWLVRLVLIVAGIVAAWFVPRDSINFNVIQIGVVLVAVLLIAIGSLGIPRIAALLREWMGHKNGNGTHPSAH' A
#
# COMPACT_ATOMS: atom_id res chain seq x y z
N MET A 1 14.00 11.09 -2.45
CA MET A 1 12.98 10.38 -3.26
C MET A 1 11.73 10.00 -2.45
N ILE A 2 11.86 9.60 -1.18
CA ILE A 2 10.72 9.25 -0.30
C ILE A 2 9.64 10.34 -0.16
N GLY A 3 10.02 11.61 -0.32
CA GLY A 3 9.10 12.75 -0.17
C GLY A 3 7.96 12.79 -1.18
N TRP A 4 8.11 12.24 -2.39
CA TRP A 4 6.98 12.16 -3.34
C TRP A 4 5.93 11.17 -2.84
N LEU A 5 6.38 10.05 -2.26
CA LEU A 5 5.51 8.98 -1.80
C LEU A 5 4.68 9.46 -0.60
N VAL A 6 5.34 10.16 0.34
CA VAL A 6 4.68 10.80 1.47
C VAL A 6 3.65 11.84 1.01
N ARG A 7 3.97 12.64 -0.03
CA ARG A 7 3.03 13.60 -0.62
C ARG A 7 1.80 12.92 -1.21
N LEU A 8 1.96 11.82 -1.95
CA LEU A 8 0.83 11.05 -2.49
C LEU A 8 -0.07 10.53 -1.38
N VAL A 9 0.51 9.98 -0.31
CA VAL A 9 -0.25 9.50 0.85
C VAL A 9 -1.01 10.64 1.53
N LEU A 10 -0.38 11.80 1.70
CA LEU A 10 -1.02 12.99 2.27
C LEU A 10 -2.17 13.53 1.41
N ILE A 11 -2.03 13.51 0.08
CA ILE A 11 -3.09 13.93 -0.85
C ILE A 11 -4.30 13.00 -0.71
N VAL A 12 -4.07 11.68 -0.73
CA VAL A 12 -5.15 10.70 -0.58
C VAL A 12 -5.83 10.82 0.79
N ALA A 13 -5.05 10.96 1.87
CA ALA A 13 -5.59 11.17 3.20
C ALA A 13 -6.43 12.45 3.29
N GLY A 14 -6.01 13.54 2.64
CA GLY A 14 -6.77 14.79 2.58
C GLY A 14 -8.10 14.65 1.82
N ILE A 15 -8.11 13.90 0.72
CA ILE A 15 -9.34 13.61 -0.05
C ILE A 15 -10.32 12.80 0.78
N VAL A 16 -9.84 11.76 1.48
CA VAL A 16 -10.67 10.93 2.35
C VAL A 16 -11.20 11.75 3.53
N ALA A 17 -10.37 12.59 4.16
CA ALA A 17 -10.80 13.46 5.25
C ALA A 17 -11.89 14.46 4.81
N ALA A 18 -11.79 14.99 3.59
CA ALA A 18 -12.78 15.90 3.01
C ALA A 18 -14.14 15.24 2.71
N TRP A 19 -14.21 13.90 2.64
CA TRP A 19 -15.46 13.16 2.55
C TRP A 19 -16.19 13.05 3.90
N PHE A 20 -15.44 13.00 5.01
CA PHE A 20 -16.01 12.82 6.34
C PHE A 20 -16.36 14.14 7.03
N VAL A 21 -15.69 15.25 6.71
CA VAL A 21 -16.02 16.55 7.30
C VAL A 21 -15.77 17.74 6.35
N PRO A 22 -16.61 18.80 6.39
CA PRO A 22 -16.42 20.02 5.61
C PRO A 22 -15.12 20.75 5.97
N ARG A 23 -14.42 21.25 4.94
CA ARG A 23 -13.09 21.89 5.05
C ARG A 23 -13.04 23.13 5.96
N ASP A 24 -14.17 23.81 6.14
CA ASP A 24 -14.28 25.04 6.94
C ASP A 24 -14.62 24.78 8.42
N SER A 25 -14.73 23.52 8.84
CA SER A 25 -15.00 23.17 10.23
C SER A 25 -13.73 23.32 11.09
N ILE A 26 -13.84 23.93 12.27
CA ILE A 26 -12.74 24.01 13.24
C ILE A 26 -12.22 22.63 13.65
N ASN A 27 -13.06 21.61 13.52
CA ASN A 27 -12.74 20.21 13.83
C ASN A 27 -12.09 19.48 12.65
N PHE A 28 -11.96 20.11 11.47
CA PHE A 28 -11.37 19.49 10.28
C PHE A 28 -9.95 19.00 10.56
N ASN A 29 -9.15 19.80 11.27
CA ASN A 29 -7.77 19.43 11.56
C ASN A 29 -7.68 18.19 12.48
N VAL A 30 -8.56 18.07 13.47
CA VAL A 30 -8.61 16.92 14.39
C VAL A 30 -9.03 15.65 13.65
N ILE A 31 -10.06 15.76 12.81
CA ILE A 31 -10.57 14.63 12.02
C ILE A 31 -9.56 14.23 10.93
N GLN A 32 -8.88 15.20 10.31
CA GLN A 32 -7.80 14.96 9.36
C GLN A 32 -6.66 14.16 9.99
N ILE A 33 -6.23 14.51 11.21
CA ILE A 33 -5.21 13.73 11.95
C ILE A 33 -5.72 12.30 12.23
N GLY A 34 -6.97 12.13 12.64
CA GLY A 34 -7.58 10.81 12.84
C GLY A 34 -7.58 9.95 11.58
N VAL A 35 -7.97 10.52 10.44
CA VAL A 35 -7.96 9.82 9.13
C VAL A 35 -6.54 9.48 8.69
N VAL A 36 -5.57 10.37 8.91
CA VAL A 36 -4.14 10.11 8.62
C VAL A 36 -3.63 8.95 9.47
N LEU A 37 -3.95 8.89 10.76
CA LEU A 37 -3.54 7.80 11.64
C LEU A 37 -4.11 6.45 11.20
N VAL A 38 -5.40 6.41 10.84
CA VAL A 38 -6.04 5.19 10.31
C VAL A 38 -5.42 4.77 8.98
N ALA A 39 -5.18 5.72 8.07
CA ALA A 39 -4.53 5.44 6.79
C ALA A 39 -3.11 4.89 6.98
N VAL A 40 -2.32 5.49 7.88
CA VAL A 40 -0.97 5.00 8.21
C VAL A 40 -1.03 3.61 8.82
N LEU A 41 -1.99 3.34 9.72
CA LEU A 41 -2.18 2.02 10.32
C LEU A 41 -2.52 0.96 9.26
N LEU A 42 -3.44 1.26 8.33
CA LEU A 42 -3.79 0.37 7.22
C LEU A 42 -2.60 0.12 6.31
N ILE A 43 -1.79 1.14 6.01
CA ILE A 43 -0.56 1.00 5.23
C ILE A 43 0.44 0.13 5.99
N ALA A 44 0.60 0.32 7.30
CA ALA A 44 1.52 -0.47 8.13
C ALA A 44 1.11 -1.96 8.13
N ILE A 45 -0.17 -2.26 8.37
CA ILE A 45 -0.71 -3.62 8.32
C ILE A 45 -0.56 -4.21 6.92
N GLY A 46 -0.89 -3.45 5.87
CA GLY A 46 -0.70 -3.87 4.49
C GLY A 46 0.76 -4.18 4.18
N SER A 47 1.68 -3.31 4.61
CA SER A 47 3.12 -3.45 4.41
C SER A 47 3.74 -4.63 5.14
N LEU A 48 3.16 -5.07 6.26
CA LEU A 48 3.53 -6.33 6.94
C LEU A 48 3.05 -7.57 6.18
N GLY A 49 1.96 -7.45 5.41
CA GLY A 49 1.49 -8.50 4.48
C GLY A 49 2.31 -8.58 3.19
N ILE A 50 2.87 -7.47 2.72
CA ILE A 50 3.71 -7.38 1.51
C ILE A 50 4.90 -8.36 1.50
N PRO A 51 5.74 -8.52 2.55
CA PRO A 51 6.84 -9.48 2.52
C PRO A 51 6.36 -10.93 2.45
N ARG A 52 5.21 -11.25 3.07
CA ARG A 52 4.57 -12.58 2.98
C ARG A 52 4.06 -12.86 1.56
N ILE A 53 3.41 -11.89 0.92
CA ILE A 53 2.90 -12.02 -0.45
C ILE A 53 4.05 -12.03 -1.46
N ALA A 54 5.09 -11.22 -1.24
CA ALA A 54 6.29 -11.18 -2.07
C ALA A 54 7.10 -12.49 -1.97
N ALA A 55 7.12 -13.14 -0.82
CA ALA A 55 7.71 -14.48 -0.66
C ALA A 55 6.95 -15.51 -1.51
N LEU A 56 5.62 -15.54 -1.42
CA LEU A 56 4.77 -16.43 -2.23
C LEU A 56 4.89 -16.15 -3.73
N LEU A 57 4.99 -14.87 -4.12
CA LEU A 57 5.18 -14.49 -5.52
C LEU A 57 6.56 -14.93 -6.04
N ARG A 58 7.61 -14.81 -5.23
CA ARG A 58 8.97 -15.27 -5.58
C ARG A 58 9.01 -16.79 -5.77
N GLU A 59 8.31 -17.54 -4.94
CA GLU A 59 8.17 -19.00 -5.09
C GLU A 59 7.45 -19.35 -6.40
N TRP A 60 6.32 -18.68 -6.69
CA TRP A 60 5.56 -18.91 -7.91
C TRP A 60 6.30 -18.48 -9.18
N MET A 61 7.08 -17.39 -9.12
CA MET A 61 7.94 -16.96 -10.23
C MET A 61 9.16 -17.89 -10.41
N GLY A 62 9.69 -18.46 -9.32
CA GLY A 62 10.72 -19.50 -9.39
C GLY A 62 10.23 -20.75 -10.12
N HIS A 63 8.97 -21.16 -9.90
CA HIS A 63 8.36 -22.27 -10.61
C HIS A 63 8.17 -22.01 -12.10
N LYS A 64 7.85 -20.77 -12.51
CA LYS A 64 7.73 -20.41 -13.93
C LYS A 64 9.08 -20.37 -14.67
N ASN A 65 10.16 -20.05 -13.97
CA ASN A 65 11.50 -20.01 -14.56
C ASN A 65 12.10 -21.42 -14.76
N GLY A 66 11.54 -22.45 -14.11
CA GLY A 66 11.98 -23.86 -14.24
C GLY A 66 11.38 -24.64 -15.41
N ASN A 67 10.36 -24.11 -16.11
CA ASN A 67 9.69 -24.81 -17.21
C ASN A 67 10.41 -24.70 -18.58
N GLY A 68 11.64 -24.19 -18.60
CA GLY A 68 12.44 -24.02 -19.82
C GLY A 68 13.30 -25.21 -20.24
N THR A 69 13.46 -26.23 -19.40
CA THR A 69 14.17 -27.46 -19.79
C THR A 69 13.17 -28.59 -19.90
N HIS A 70 12.48 -28.63 -21.04
CA HIS A 70 12.11 -29.90 -21.63
C HIS A 70 13.41 -30.52 -22.18
N PRO A 71 13.92 -31.63 -21.63
CA PRO A 71 14.53 -32.63 -22.49
C PRO A 71 13.40 -33.24 -23.31
N SER A 72 13.10 -32.64 -24.45
CA SER A 72 12.67 -33.43 -25.58
C SER A 72 13.83 -34.35 -25.94
N ALA A 73 13.48 -35.60 -26.24
CA ALA A 73 14.24 -36.58 -26.98
C ALA A 73 14.97 -37.67 -26.15
N HIS A 74 14.42 -38.88 -26.34
CA HIS A 74 15.03 -40.21 -26.33
C HIS A 74 15.22 -40.93 -25.00
#